data_AF-A0A938R9T1-F1
#
_entry.id   AF-A0A938R9T1-F1
#
_cell.length_a   1.000
_cell.length_b   1.000
_cell.length_c   1.000
_cell.angle_alpha   90.00
_cell.angle_beta   90.00
_cell.angle_gamma   90.00
#
_symmetry.space_group_name_H-M   'P 1'
#
loop_
_entity.id
_entity.type
_entity.pdbx_description
1 polymer ?
#
loop_
_entity_poly.entity_id
_entity_poly.type
_entity_poly.pdbx_seq_one_letter_code
_entity_poly.pdbx_strand_id
1 'polypeptide(L)' 'MSEPIYATGKRKTSIARIWLEPGEGKFVVNERALKEYFGRETCEMVIMQPFDLTGTRNQFNVKANVHG' A
#
# COMPACT_ATOMS: atom_id res chain seq x y z
N MET A 1 -14.08 17.25 1.92
CA MET A 1 -12.70 16.74 2.08
C MET A 1 -12.83 15.27 2.39
N SER A 2 -12.39 14.38 1.51
CA SER A 2 -12.46 12.94 1.74
C SER A 2 -11.54 12.57 2.88
N GLU A 3 -12.08 11.98 3.94
CA GLU A 3 -11.29 11.48 5.06
C GLU A 3 -10.39 10.33 4.59
N PRO A 4 -9.08 10.35 4.91
CA PRO A 4 -8.20 9.25 4.59
C PRO A 4 -8.62 8.01 5.38
N ILE A 5 -8.84 6.90 4.69
CA ILE A 5 -9.20 5.63 5.33
C ILE A 5 -7.95 5.08 6.01
N TYR A 6 -8.02 4.93 7.33
CA TYR A 6 -6.93 4.36 8.12
C TYR A 6 -7.10 2.84 8.27
N ALA A 7 -6.07 2.10 7.90
CA ALA A 7 -5.99 0.66 8.04
C ALA A 7 -4.66 0.24 8.67
N THR A 8 -4.66 -0.92 9.33
CA THR A 8 -3.44 -1.50 9.90
C THR A 8 -3.28 -2.94 9.47
N GLY A 9 -2.06 -3.33 9.13
CA GLY A 9 -1.66 -4.70 8.82
C GLY A 9 -0.57 -5.16 9.76
N LYS A 10 -0.58 -6.42 10.18
CA LYS A 10 0.45 -7.00 11.05
C LYS A 10 0.92 -8.33 10.47
N ARG A 11 2.24 -8.55 10.41
CA ARG A 11 2.83 -9.84 10.02
C ARG A 11 4.09 -10.10 10.84
N LYS A 12 4.11 -11.21 11.59
CA LYS A 12 5.19 -11.57 12.52
C LYS A 12 5.45 -10.42 13.51
N THR A 13 6.59 -9.73 13.39
CA THR A 13 6.98 -8.57 14.22
C THR A 13 6.68 -7.22 13.56
N SER A 14 6.39 -7.21 12.25
CA SER A 14 6.21 -5.99 11.47
C SER A 14 4.77 -5.49 11.52
N ILE A 15 4.63 -4.18 11.73
CA ILE A 15 3.36 -3.45 11.75
C ILE A 15 3.37 -2.44 10.59
N ALA A 16 2.36 -2.55 9.73
CA ALA A 16 2.09 -1.62 8.64
C ALA A 16 0.89 -0.73 9.01
N ARG A 17 1.11 0.58 9.02
CA ARG A 17 0.05 1.61 9.13
C ARG A 17 -0.19 2.17 7.75
N ILE A 18 -1.43 2.12 7.29
CA ILE A 18 -1.80 2.41 5.90
C ILE A 18 -2.86 3.51 5.92
N TRP A 19 -2.67 4.49 5.06
CA TRP A 19 -3.64 5.52 4.74
C TRP A 19 -4.03 5.35 3.27
N LEU A 20 -5.32 5.19 3.04
CA LEU A 20 -5.91 5.08 1.72
C LEU A 20 -6.63 6.39 1.40
N GLU A 21 -6.31 6.97 0.25
CA GLU A 21 -6.93 8.19 -0.26
C GLU A 21 -7.38 7.92 -1.69
N PRO A 22 -8.59 8.36 -2.11
CA PRO A 22 -8.98 8.25 -3.52
C PRO A 22 -8.04 9.10 -4.40
N GLY A 23 -7.50 8.52 -5.48
CA GLY A 23 -6.51 9.19 -6.32
C GLY A 23 -5.92 8.35 -7.47
N GLU A 24 -4.75 8.74 -7.96
CA GLU A 24 -4.13 8.24 -9.20
C GLU A 24 -3.43 6.86 -9.10
N GLY A 25 -3.54 6.13 -7.98
CA GLY A 25 -2.85 4.84 -7.84
C GLY A 25 -1.40 4.93 -7.39
N LYS A 26 -1.01 6.00 -6.68
CA LYS A 26 0.37 6.15 -6.17
C LYS A 26 0.57 5.31 -4.92
N PHE A 27 1.60 4.44 -4.94
CA PHE A 27 1.99 3.62 -3.79
C PHE A 27 3.32 4.10 -3.21
N VAL A 28 3.30 4.53 -1.95
CA VAL A 28 4.48 5.01 -1.23
C VAL A 28 4.62 4.24 0.09
N VAL A 29 5.79 3.66 0.32
CA VAL A 29 6.12 2.90 1.54
C VAL A 29 7.33 3.54 2.21
N ASN A 30 7.18 4.03 3.45
CA ASN A 30 8.26 4.71 4.19
C ASN A 30 8.99 5.77 3.34
N GLU A 31 8.23 6.62 2.65
CA GLU A 31 8.73 7.71 1.78
C GLU A 31 9.48 7.24 0.51
N ARG A 32 9.47 5.94 0.23
CA ARG A 32 10.07 5.35 -0.98
C ARG A 32 9.01 4.73 -1.88
N ALA A 33 9.35 4.58 -3.16
CA ALA A 33 8.49 3.87 -4.11
C ALA A 33 8.46 2.37 -3.78
N LEU A 34 7.33 1.73 -4.07
CA LEU A 34 7.10 0.32 -3.75
C LEU A 34 8.17 -0.61 -4.37
N LYS A 35 8.58 -0.31 -5.61
CA LYS A 35 9.63 -1.03 -6.33
C LYS A 35 11.01 -0.89 -5.66
N GLU A 36 11.33 0.30 -5.14
CA GLU A 36 12.59 0.57 -4.47
C GLU A 36 12.65 -0.07 -3.08
N TYR A 37 11.52 -0.10 -2.36
CA TYR A 37 11.44 -0.66 -1.01
C TYR A 37 11.51 -2.20 -0.99
N PHE A 38 10.75 -2.87 -1.85
CA PHE A 38 10.72 -4.34 -1.86
C PHE A 38 11.77 -4.98 -2.77
N GLY A 39 12.22 -4.27 -3.82
CA GLY A 39 13.27 -4.74 -4.76
C GLY A 39 12.96 -6.00 -5.57
N ARG A 40 11.85 -6.69 -5.29
CA ARG A 40 11.42 -7.95 -5.91
C ARG A 40 10.02 -7.82 -6.48
N GLU A 41 9.85 -8.17 -7.75
CA GLU A 41 8.56 -8.14 -8.45
C GLU A 41 7.50 -9.04 -7.80
N THR A 42 7.91 -10.17 -7.22
CA THR A 42 6.98 -11.09 -6.53
C THR A 42 6.24 -10.41 -5.37
N CYS A 43 6.90 -9.50 -4.64
CA CYS A 43 6.27 -8.77 -3.54
C CYS A 43 5.26 -7.74 -4.06
N GLU A 44 5.57 -7.10 -5.19
CA GLU A 44 4.66 -6.17 -5.86
C GLU A 44 3.40 -6.87 -6.35
N MET A 45 3.54 -8.06 -6.94
CA MET A 45 2.39 -8.87 -7.37
C MET A 45 1.45 -9.19 -6.21
N VAL A 46 1.99 -9.57 -5.04
CA VAL A 46 1.19 -9.87 -3.85
C VAL A 46 0.42 -8.64 -3.35
N ILE A 47 1.03 -7.45 -3.42
CA ILE A 47 0.37 -6.20 -3.01
C ILE A 47 -0.73 -5.80 -4.00
N MET A 48 -0.55 -6.10 -5.30
CA MET A 48 -1.51 -5.78 -6.36
C MET A 48 -2.73 -6.72 -6.38
N GLN A 49 -2.57 -8.00 -6.02
CA GLN A 49 -3.66 -8.99 -5.99
C GLN A 49 -4.98 -8.51 -5.36
N PRO A 50 -5.02 -7.89 -4.16
CA PRO A 50 -6.27 -7.42 -3.58
C PRO A 50 -6.92 -6.26 -4.37
N PHE A 51 -6.13 -5.40 -5.02
CA PHE A 51 -6.65 -4.33 -5.87
C PHE A 51 -7.19 -4.86 -7.19
N ASP A 52 -6.56 -5.92 -7.74
CA ASP A 52 -7.06 -6.63 -8.92
C ASP A 52 -8.39 -7.33 -8.64
N LEU A 53 -8.50 -8.02 -7.49
CA LEU A 53 -9.72 -8.72 -7.10
C LEU A 53 -10.91 -7.78 -6.90
N THR A 54 -10.65 -6.57 -6.39
CA THR A 54 -11.69 -5.57 -6.13
C THR A 54 -11.97 -4.68 -7.35
N GLY A 55 -11.21 -4.80 -8.44
CA GLY A 55 -11.33 -3.92 -9.61
C GLY A 55 -10.98 -2.46 -9.30
N THR A 56 -10.28 -2.20 -8.18
CA THR A 56 -9.97 -0.85 -7.70
C THR A 56 -8.58 -0.37 -8.13
N ARG A 57 -7.98 -1.05 -9.11
CA ARG A 57 -6.67 -0.71 -9.66
C ARG A 57 -6.69 0.75 -10.16
N ASN A 58 -5.68 1.53 -9.76
CA ASN A 58 -5.50 2.95 -10.06
C ASN A 58 -6.56 3.93 -9.49
N GLN A 59 -7.42 3.50 -8.57
CA GLN A 59 -8.42 4.39 -7.96
C GLN A 59 -8.00 4.97 -6.61
N PHE A 60 -6.96 4.41 -6.00
CA PHE A 60 -6.53 4.75 -4.65
C PHE A 60 -5.03 5.01 -4.56
N ASN A 61 -4.68 6.12 -3.94
CA ASN A 61 -3.35 6.37 -3.42
C ASN A 61 -3.18 5.65 -2.09
N VAL A 62 -2.04 5.00 -1.93
CA VAL A 62 -1.70 4.23 -0.73
C VAL A 62 -0.42 4.78 -0.14
N LYS A 63 -0.53 5.29 1.09
CA LYS A 63 0.63 5.68 1.90
C LYS A 63 0.78 4.69 3.04
N ALA A 64 1.89 3.96 3.06
CA ALA A 64 2.18 2.99 4.09
C ALA A 64 3.42 3.40 4.90
N ASN A 65 3.29 3.34 6.23
CA ASN A 65 4.40 3.41 7.17
C ASN A 65 4.58 2.04 7.83
N VAL A 66 5.72 1.41 7.59
CA VAL A 66 6.00 0.04 8.06
C VAL A 66 7.14 0.08 9.06
N HIS A 67 6.94 -0.56 10.21
CA HIS A 67 7.92 -0.63 11.29
C HIS A 67 7.90 -2.01 11.96
N GLY A 68 9.09 -2.56 12.25
CA GLY A 68 9.28 -3.82 12.99
C GLY A 68 9.74 -5.03 12.18
#